data_AF-A0A7C9ABV0-F1
#
_entry.id   AF-A0A7C9ABV0-F1
#
_cell.length_a   1.000
_cell.length_b   1.000
_cell.length_c   1.000
_cell.angle_alpha   90.00
_cell.angle_beta   90.00
_cell.angle_gamma   90.00
#
_symmetry.space_group_name_H-M   'P 1'
#
loop_
_entity.id
_entity.type
_entity.pdbx_description
1 polymer ?
#
loop_
_entity_poly.entity_id
_entity_poly.type
_entity_poly.pdbx_seq_one_letter_code
_entity_poly.pdbx_strand_id
1 'polypeptide(L)'
;TPSEIVKFMVNTLGFSEEEAVSASKKVSAVKNKLSGKPDVVVEFLKQRGLSIAEIKKLISAMPVVLFYNVDRTLTPKFNALQELGVTGSDLGRILSMNPSILRRGLSSHIAPAMNLLKSIVGTHEHFLAVLRRTYWVMSCDVDTILKPNLELLRSHGFSDERIRKLVVFNPGILGHDPKKLRNILHRIENEFGIPRDSFAFVDAIVLLTSLSDKTLQTKYQILKSYGWTDSDIITTVRKLPKCLMLSEKAIRNRLDFFLNELGCEPAYVASR
;
A
#
# COMPACT_ATOMS: atom_id res chain seq x y z
N THR A 1 -12.63 22.47 30.39
CA THR A 1 -12.31 21.14 30.96
C THR A 1 -12.09 20.15 29.83
N PRO A 2 -11.04 19.31 29.87
CA PRO A 2 -10.85 18.29 28.84
C PRO A 2 -12.08 17.39 28.80
N SER A 3 -12.61 17.13 27.60
CA SER A 3 -13.73 16.20 27.43
C SER A 3 -13.39 14.84 28.05
N GLU A 4 -14.37 14.11 28.61
CA GLU A 4 -14.13 12.81 29.28
C GLU A 4 -13.32 11.83 28.42
N ILE A 5 -13.52 11.85 27.10
CA ILE A 5 -12.80 11.02 26.15
C ILE A 5 -11.30 11.36 26.06
N VAL A 6 -10.92 12.63 26.25
CA VAL A 6 -9.52 13.07 26.28
C VAL A 6 -8.85 12.50 27.52
N LYS A 7 -9.48 12.64 28.69
CA LYS A 7 -8.97 12.06 29.95
C LYS A 7 -8.82 10.55 29.83
N PHE A 8 -9.80 9.88 29.23
CA PHE A 8 -9.75 8.44 28.96
C PHE A 8 -8.54 8.05 28.09
N MET A 9 -8.33 8.72 26.96
CA MET A 9 -7.22 8.44 26.05
C MET A 9 -5.85 8.66 26.72
N VAL A 10 -5.70 9.73 27.50
CA VAL A 10 -4.46 10.02 28.23
C VAL A 10 -4.21 8.94 29.29
N ASN A 11 -5.17 8.69 30.18
CA ASN A 11 -4.98 7.83 31.34
C ASN A 11 -4.92 6.33 31.00
N THR A 12 -5.66 5.89 29.98
CA THR A 12 -5.84 4.45 29.67
C THR A 12 -4.99 3.99 28.50
N LEU A 13 -4.78 4.87 27.51
CA LEU A 13 -4.10 4.52 26.26
C LEU A 13 -2.74 5.21 26.10
N GLY A 14 -2.33 6.04 27.07
CA GLY A 14 -1.01 6.69 27.09
C GLY A 14 -0.83 7.74 25.99
N PHE A 15 -1.91 8.43 25.59
CA PHE A 15 -1.83 9.60 24.71
C PHE A 15 -1.21 10.80 25.43
N SER A 16 -0.47 11.65 24.71
CA SER A 16 -0.25 13.02 25.20
C SER A 16 -1.57 13.79 25.18
N GLU A 17 -1.67 14.85 25.98
CA GLU A 17 -2.88 15.68 26.00
C GLU A 17 -3.19 16.28 24.62
N GLU A 18 -2.16 16.71 23.88
CA GLU A 18 -2.27 17.22 22.52
C GLU A 18 -2.79 16.17 21.53
N GLU A 19 -2.25 14.94 21.57
CA GLU A 19 -2.69 13.83 20.72
C GLU A 19 -4.17 13.50 21.00
N ALA A 20 -4.55 13.44 22.28
CA ALA A 20 -5.91 13.11 22.71
C ALA A 20 -6.92 14.19 22.31
N VAL A 21 -6.57 15.47 22.45
CA VAL A 21 -7.40 16.59 21.99
C VAL A 21 -7.59 16.55 20.47
N SER A 22 -6.52 16.31 19.72
CA SER A 22 -6.57 16.17 18.26
C SER A 22 -7.48 15.00 17.82
N ALA A 23 -7.34 13.84 18.46
CA ALA A 23 -8.18 12.67 18.21
C ALA A 23 -9.66 12.93 18.54
N SER A 24 -9.95 13.56 19.68
CA SER A 24 -11.32 13.85 20.13
C SER A 24 -12.09 14.73 19.13
N LYS A 25 -11.42 15.72 18.52
CA LYS A 25 -12.01 16.58 17.48
C LYS A 25 -12.51 15.78 16.26
N LYS A 26 -11.90 14.63 15.93
CA LYS A 26 -12.32 13.78 14.79
C LYS A 26 -13.63 13.02 15.05
N VAL A 27 -14.11 12.96 16.30
CA VAL A 27 -15.28 12.16 16.70
C VAL A 27 -16.44 13.03 17.19
N SER A 28 -16.21 14.33 17.45
CA SER A 28 -17.23 15.24 18.00
C SER A 28 -18.55 15.23 17.21
N ALA A 29 -18.49 15.10 15.89
CA ALA A 29 -19.67 15.06 15.01
C ALA A 29 -20.48 13.74 15.07
N VAL A 30 -19.89 12.65 15.54
CA VAL A 30 -20.50 11.30 15.53
C VAL A 30 -20.63 10.67 16.91
N LYS A 31 -20.04 11.27 17.95
CA LYS A 31 -20.10 10.79 19.34
C LYS A 31 -21.54 10.56 19.82
N ASN A 32 -22.45 11.48 19.50
CA ASN A 32 -23.85 11.40 19.95
C ASN A 32 -24.70 10.38 19.17
N LYS A 33 -24.19 9.84 18.05
CA LYS A 33 -24.89 8.87 17.20
C LYS A 33 -24.47 7.42 17.49
N LEU A 34 -23.48 7.23 18.35
CA LEU A 34 -22.86 5.94 18.61
C LEU A 34 -22.96 5.61 20.10
N SER A 35 -23.32 4.36 20.41
CA SER A 35 -23.60 3.89 21.78
C SER A 35 -22.46 3.09 22.41
N GLY A 36 -21.32 2.95 21.73
CA GLY A 36 -20.19 2.18 22.24
C GLY A 36 -19.55 2.83 23.46
N LYS A 37 -19.18 2.00 24.44
CA LYS A 37 -18.44 2.39 25.64
C LYS A 37 -16.94 2.22 25.38
N PRO A 38 -16.12 3.28 25.45
CA PRO A 38 -14.70 3.20 25.14
C PRO A 38 -13.94 2.11 25.93
N ASP A 39 -14.24 1.96 27.22
CA ASP A 39 -13.61 0.93 28.08
C ASP A 39 -13.90 -0.48 27.56
N VAL A 40 -15.15 -0.77 27.19
CA VAL A 40 -15.57 -2.08 26.69
C VAL A 40 -14.92 -2.39 25.35
N VAL A 41 -14.78 -1.38 24.48
CA VAL A 41 -14.06 -1.55 23.21
C VAL A 41 -12.59 -1.84 23.45
N VAL A 42 -11.92 -1.11 24.35
CA VAL A 42 -10.50 -1.33 24.66
C VAL A 42 -10.27 -2.71 25.25
N GLU A 43 -11.10 -3.14 26.20
CA GLU A 43 -11.01 -4.50 26.75
C GLU A 43 -11.25 -5.58 25.70
N PHE A 44 -12.23 -5.39 24.81
CA PHE A 44 -12.42 -6.29 23.66
C PHE A 44 -11.16 -6.38 22.78
N LEU A 45 -10.54 -5.25 22.44
CA LEU A 45 -9.34 -5.23 21.59
C LEU A 45 -8.18 -5.96 22.27
N LYS A 46 -7.99 -5.77 23.58
CA LYS A 46 -6.99 -6.51 24.37
C LYS A 46 -7.26 -8.01 24.36
N GLN A 47 -8.51 -8.43 24.58
CA GLN A 47 -8.93 -9.84 24.53
C GLN A 47 -8.69 -10.48 23.16
N ARG A 48 -8.72 -9.69 22.09
CA ARG A 48 -8.37 -10.12 20.72
C ARG A 48 -6.87 -10.11 20.44
N GLY A 49 -6.04 -9.84 21.44
CA GLY A 49 -4.58 -9.95 21.39
C GLY A 49 -3.85 -8.68 20.93
N LEU A 50 -4.53 -7.52 20.87
CA LEU A 50 -3.86 -6.27 20.53
C LEU A 50 -3.14 -5.69 21.74
N SER A 51 -1.91 -5.23 21.53
CA SER A 51 -1.16 -4.48 22.54
C SER A 51 -1.72 -3.07 22.73
N ILE A 52 -1.45 -2.45 23.89
CA ILE A 52 -1.81 -1.03 24.14
C ILE A 52 -1.23 -0.10 23.07
N ALA A 53 -0.01 -0.37 22.58
CA ALA A 53 0.61 0.43 21.53
C ALA A 53 -0.14 0.33 20.18
N GLU A 54 -0.59 -0.87 19.80
CA GLU A 54 -1.41 -1.07 18.59
C GLU A 54 -2.79 -0.44 18.72
N ILE A 55 -3.41 -0.56 19.90
CA ILE A 55 -4.69 0.10 20.22
C ILE A 55 -4.51 1.63 20.14
N LYS A 56 -3.49 2.19 20.79
CA LYS A 56 -3.15 3.62 20.70
C LYS A 56 -3.05 4.05 19.23
N LYS A 57 -2.28 3.33 18.42
CA LYS A 57 -2.11 3.63 16.99
C LYS A 57 -3.42 3.56 16.20
N LEU A 58 -4.24 2.54 16.44
CA LEU A 58 -5.57 2.38 15.85
C LEU A 58 -6.48 3.56 16.20
N ILE A 59 -6.53 3.95 17.48
CA ILE A 59 -7.37 5.06 17.94
C ILE A 59 -6.85 6.40 17.44
N SER A 60 -5.54 6.64 17.38
CA SER A 60 -4.97 7.86 16.78
C SER A 60 -5.40 8.05 15.32
N ALA A 61 -5.39 6.95 14.55
CA ALA A 61 -5.78 6.93 13.15
C ALA A 61 -7.29 7.06 12.96
N MET A 62 -8.08 6.34 13.77
CA MET A 62 -9.54 6.32 13.66
C MET A 62 -10.22 6.27 15.04
N PRO A 63 -10.37 7.41 15.73
CA PRO A 63 -10.83 7.41 17.12
C PRO A 63 -12.32 7.06 17.27
N VAL A 64 -13.09 7.08 16.16
CA VAL A 64 -14.49 6.62 16.14
C VAL A 64 -14.66 5.13 16.49
N VAL A 65 -13.60 4.32 16.38
CA VAL A 65 -13.62 2.89 16.77
C VAL A 65 -14.04 2.71 18.23
N LEU A 66 -13.66 3.64 19.13
CA LEU A 66 -14.03 3.57 20.55
C LEU A 66 -15.54 3.57 20.81
N PHE A 67 -16.33 3.95 19.81
CA PHE A 67 -17.78 4.05 19.91
C PHE A 67 -18.50 2.99 19.08
N TYR A 68 -17.79 2.03 18.50
CA TYR A 68 -18.42 0.91 17.79
C TYR A 68 -19.07 -0.06 18.76
N ASN A 69 -20.19 -0.65 18.33
CA ASN A 69 -20.83 -1.71 19.09
C ASN A 69 -19.97 -2.98 18.99
N VAL A 70 -19.58 -3.55 20.13
CA VAL A 70 -18.72 -4.73 20.17
C VAL A 70 -19.40 -5.91 19.50
N ASP A 71 -20.61 -6.27 19.91
CA ASP A 71 -21.29 -7.48 19.46
C ASP A 71 -21.75 -7.42 18.00
N ARG A 72 -22.32 -6.28 17.59
CA ARG A 72 -22.91 -6.11 16.25
C ARG A 72 -21.89 -5.71 15.18
N THR A 73 -20.80 -5.04 15.57
CA THR A 73 -19.85 -4.47 14.59
C THR A 73 -18.47 -5.08 14.70
N LEU A 74 -17.84 -5.07 15.88
CA LEU A 74 -16.45 -5.50 16.02
C LEU A 74 -16.32 -7.03 16.00
N THR A 75 -17.11 -7.74 16.80
CA THR A 75 -17.06 -9.21 16.93
C THR A 75 -17.16 -9.92 15.58
N PRO A 76 -18.15 -9.66 14.70
CA PRO A 76 -18.26 -10.36 13.42
C PRO A 76 -17.05 -10.11 12.51
N LYS A 77 -16.51 -8.89 12.51
CA LYS A 77 -15.35 -8.53 11.70
C LYS A 77 -14.08 -9.18 12.19
N PHE A 78 -13.86 -9.18 13.49
CA PHE A 78 -12.70 -9.82 14.09
C PHE A 78 -12.75 -11.33 13.88
N ASN A 79 -13.91 -11.97 14.11
CA ASN A 79 -14.08 -13.40 13.85
C ASN A 79 -13.76 -13.75 12.39
N ALA A 80 -14.31 -13.01 11.43
CA ALA A 80 -14.04 -13.30 10.03
C ALA A 80 -12.57 -13.08 9.62
N LEU A 81 -11.90 -12.07 10.17
CA LEU A 81 -10.46 -11.89 9.97
C LEU A 81 -9.67 -13.09 10.53
N GLN A 82 -10.05 -13.57 11.71
CA GLN A 82 -9.41 -14.73 12.34
C GLN A 82 -9.69 -16.05 11.58
N GLU A 83 -10.92 -16.26 11.08
CA GLU A 83 -11.28 -17.37 10.19
C GLU A 83 -10.47 -17.32 8.89
N LEU A 84 -10.11 -16.12 8.43
CA LEU A 84 -9.22 -15.92 7.30
C LEU A 84 -7.74 -16.09 7.67
N GLY A 85 -7.42 -16.44 8.91
CA GLY A 85 -6.07 -16.68 9.43
C GLY A 85 -5.32 -15.40 9.83
N VAL A 86 -6.01 -14.27 9.98
CA VAL A 86 -5.42 -13.02 10.47
C VAL A 86 -5.59 -12.95 11.99
N THR A 87 -4.56 -13.35 12.73
CA THR A 87 -4.58 -13.49 14.18
C THR A 87 -3.39 -12.80 14.86
N GLY A 88 -3.47 -12.60 16.19
CA GLY A 88 -2.36 -12.09 16.99
C GLY A 88 -1.82 -10.75 16.52
N SER A 89 -0.49 -10.62 16.43
CA SER A 89 0.19 -9.39 16.01
C SER A 89 -0.15 -8.95 14.58
N ASP A 90 -0.53 -9.88 13.70
CA ASP A 90 -0.96 -9.52 12.34
C ASP A 90 -2.27 -8.76 12.33
N LEU A 91 -3.20 -9.18 13.19
CA LEU A 91 -4.49 -8.51 13.35
C LEU A 91 -4.29 -7.08 13.86
N GLY A 92 -3.48 -6.91 14.91
CA GLY A 92 -3.12 -5.59 15.43
C GLY A 92 -2.47 -4.72 14.37
N ARG A 93 -1.42 -5.21 13.71
CA ARG A 93 -0.72 -4.50 12.64
C ARG A 93 -1.65 -4.08 11.50
N ILE A 94 -2.49 -4.99 11.00
CA ILE A 94 -3.40 -4.72 9.87
C ILE A 94 -4.42 -3.65 10.25
N LEU A 95 -5.01 -3.74 11.44
CA LEU A 95 -6.00 -2.76 11.92
C LEU A 95 -5.39 -1.39 12.18
N SER A 96 -4.20 -1.33 12.80
CA SER A 96 -3.52 -0.07 13.07
C SER A 96 -3.00 0.62 11.80
N MET A 97 -2.67 -0.16 10.75
CA MET A 97 -2.29 0.41 9.45
C MET A 97 -3.51 0.83 8.64
N ASN A 98 -4.61 0.08 8.71
CA ASN A 98 -5.78 0.24 7.85
C ASN A 98 -7.10 0.19 8.62
N PRO A 99 -7.36 1.15 9.50
CA PRO A 99 -8.56 1.14 10.33
C PRO A 99 -9.86 1.23 9.51
N SER A 100 -9.78 1.73 8.27
CA SER A 100 -10.91 1.82 7.33
C SER A 100 -11.58 0.48 7.05
N ILE A 101 -10.89 -0.64 7.23
CA ILE A 101 -11.49 -1.99 7.15
C ILE A 101 -12.71 -2.13 8.08
N LEU A 102 -12.65 -1.51 9.27
CA LEU A 102 -13.73 -1.56 10.24
C LEU A 102 -14.98 -0.78 9.78
N ARG A 103 -14.90 0.03 8.72
CA ARG A 103 -16.05 0.70 8.09
C ARG A 103 -16.70 -0.08 6.95
N ARG A 104 -15.99 -1.04 6.34
CA ARG A 104 -16.45 -1.76 5.16
C ARG A 104 -17.39 -2.90 5.50
N GLY A 105 -18.29 -3.26 4.58
CA GLY A 105 -19.15 -4.42 4.78
C GLY A 105 -18.33 -5.71 4.79
N LEU A 106 -18.60 -6.59 5.74
CA LEU A 106 -17.86 -7.84 5.88
C LEU A 106 -18.04 -8.73 4.64
N SER A 107 -19.29 -9.07 4.33
CA SER A 107 -19.62 -9.95 3.21
C SER A 107 -19.51 -9.27 1.85
N SER A 108 -19.68 -7.95 1.78
CA SER A 108 -19.67 -7.21 0.51
C SER A 108 -18.29 -6.75 0.06
N HIS A 109 -17.32 -6.61 0.96
CA HIS A 109 -15.98 -6.09 0.60
C HIS A 109 -14.84 -6.92 1.18
N ILE A 110 -14.84 -7.11 2.51
CA ILE A 110 -13.68 -7.69 3.21
C ILE A 110 -13.46 -9.15 2.76
N ALA A 111 -14.47 -10.00 2.91
CA ALA A 111 -14.36 -11.42 2.59
C ALA A 111 -14.08 -11.66 1.09
N PRO A 112 -14.79 -11.03 0.13
CA PRO A 112 -14.47 -11.15 -1.30
C PRO A 112 -13.03 -10.77 -1.64
N ALA A 113 -12.53 -9.64 -1.12
CA ALA A 113 -11.18 -9.17 -1.42
C ALA A 113 -10.11 -10.12 -0.84
N MET A 114 -10.31 -10.59 0.39
CA MET A 114 -9.38 -11.53 1.01
C MET A 114 -9.38 -12.90 0.34
N ASN A 115 -10.54 -13.41 -0.08
CA ASN A 115 -10.64 -14.67 -0.79
C ASN A 115 -9.96 -14.59 -2.17
N LEU A 116 -10.15 -13.49 -2.90
CA LEU A 116 -9.44 -13.26 -4.16
C LEU A 116 -7.92 -13.16 -3.95
N LEU A 117 -7.46 -12.43 -2.93
CA LEU A 117 -6.03 -12.40 -2.63
C LEU A 117 -5.46 -13.78 -2.34
N LYS A 118 -6.14 -14.58 -1.50
CA LYS A 118 -5.73 -15.94 -1.18
C LYS A 118 -5.61 -16.80 -2.44
N SER A 119 -6.58 -16.72 -3.35
CA SER A 119 -6.54 -17.49 -4.59
C SER A 119 -5.39 -17.09 -5.51
N ILE A 120 -4.96 -15.83 -5.48
CA ILE A 120 -3.82 -15.33 -6.27
C ILE A 120 -2.48 -15.75 -5.65
N VAL A 121 -2.33 -15.60 -4.33
CA VAL A 121 -1.03 -15.76 -3.65
C VAL A 121 -0.73 -17.19 -3.21
N GLY A 122 -1.76 -18.03 -3.14
CA GLY A 122 -1.69 -19.48 -2.93
C GLY A 122 -1.36 -19.93 -1.50
N THR A 123 -0.34 -19.34 -0.86
CA THR A 123 0.07 -19.74 0.49
C THR A 123 -0.41 -18.75 1.55
N HIS A 124 -0.64 -19.25 2.77
CA HIS A 124 -1.03 -18.41 3.90
C HIS A 124 0.08 -17.40 4.26
N GLU A 125 1.35 -17.80 4.16
CA GLU A 125 2.49 -16.92 4.38
C GLU A 125 2.50 -15.74 3.40
N HIS A 126 2.36 -16.00 2.09
CA HIS A 126 2.29 -14.93 1.09
C HIS A 126 1.06 -14.04 1.30
N PHE A 127 -0.08 -14.62 1.67
CA PHE A 127 -1.28 -13.86 2.01
C PHE A 127 -1.03 -12.87 3.14
N LEU A 128 -0.42 -13.31 4.24
CA LEU A 128 -0.06 -12.42 5.35
C LEU A 128 1.00 -11.38 4.93
N ALA A 129 2.01 -11.79 4.16
CA ALA A 129 3.05 -10.88 3.64
C ALA A 129 2.45 -9.75 2.79
N VAL A 130 1.46 -10.05 1.95
CA VAL A 130 0.70 -9.07 1.18
C VAL A 130 -0.10 -8.16 2.10
N LEU A 131 -0.92 -8.70 3.00
CA LEU A 131 -1.77 -7.90 3.89
C LEU A 131 -0.97 -6.92 4.76
N ARG A 132 0.21 -7.34 5.25
CA ARG A 132 1.11 -6.49 6.05
C ARG A 132 1.66 -5.27 5.30
N ARG A 133 1.67 -5.33 3.96
CA ARG A 133 2.24 -4.29 3.08
C ARG A 133 1.17 -3.48 2.35
N THR A 134 -0.09 -3.90 2.38
CA THR A 134 -1.17 -3.25 1.65
C THR A 134 -2.08 -2.44 2.51
N TYR A 135 -2.31 -1.19 2.10
CA TYR A 135 -3.37 -0.35 2.65
C TYR A 135 -4.67 -0.38 1.85
N TRP A 136 -4.58 -0.72 0.57
CA TRP A 136 -5.65 -0.51 -0.40
C TRP A 136 -6.50 -1.76 -0.66
N VAL A 137 -5.98 -2.98 -0.51
CA VAL A 137 -6.72 -4.21 -0.93
C VAL A 137 -8.09 -4.29 -0.26
N MET A 138 -8.17 -3.87 0.99
CA MET A 138 -9.40 -3.93 1.78
C MET A 138 -10.32 -2.70 1.58
N SER A 139 -9.88 -1.74 0.76
CA SER A 139 -10.63 -0.54 0.38
C SER A 139 -11.07 -0.53 -1.08
N CYS A 140 -10.45 -1.37 -1.92
CA CYS A 140 -10.77 -1.52 -3.33
C CYS A 140 -11.94 -2.46 -3.51
N ASP A 141 -12.77 -2.15 -4.50
CA ASP A 141 -13.87 -2.99 -4.90
C ASP A 141 -13.38 -4.15 -5.77
N VAL A 142 -13.88 -5.35 -5.49
CA VAL A 142 -13.38 -6.58 -6.11
C VAL A 142 -13.74 -6.64 -7.59
N ASP A 143 -14.97 -6.28 -7.93
CA ASP A 143 -15.53 -6.47 -9.27
C ASP A 143 -15.13 -5.35 -10.23
N THR A 144 -14.92 -4.14 -9.72
CA THR A 144 -14.57 -2.97 -10.54
C THR A 144 -13.07 -2.66 -10.58
N ILE A 145 -12.28 -3.14 -9.62
CA ILE A 145 -10.84 -2.84 -9.54
C ILE A 145 -9.98 -4.11 -9.56
N LEU A 146 -10.15 -5.02 -8.59
CA LEU A 146 -9.21 -6.14 -8.42
C LEU A 146 -9.30 -7.16 -9.56
N LYS A 147 -10.50 -7.63 -9.91
CA LYS A 147 -10.73 -8.59 -11.00
C LYS A 147 -10.32 -8.01 -12.36
N PRO A 148 -10.73 -6.77 -12.74
CA PRO A 148 -10.29 -6.18 -14.00
C PRO A 148 -8.78 -6.05 -14.12
N ASN A 149 -8.08 -5.68 -13.05
CA ASN A 149 -6.61 -5.60 -13.07
C ASN A 149 -5.96 -6.99 -13.19
N LEU A 150 -6.52 -8.00 -12.51
CA LEU A 150 -6.05 -9.38 -12.64
C LEU A 150 -6.23 -9.89 -14.08
N GLU A 151 -7.40 -9.67 -14.67
CA GLU A 151 -7.71 -10.04 -16.06
C GLU A 151 -6.84 -9.27 -17.06
N LEU A 152 -6.57 -7.99 -16.80
CA LEU A 152 -5.69 -7.18 -17.62
C LEU A 152 -4.25 -7.72 -17.63
N LEU A 153 -3.71 -8.13 -16.47
CA LEU A 153 -2.39 -8.76 -16.43
C LEU A 153 -2.36 -10.06 -17.22
N ARG A 154 -3.41 -10.89 -17.11
CA ARG A 154 -3.54 -12.14 -17.88
C ARG A 154 -3.63 -11.89 -19.38
N SER A 155 -4.40 -10.90 -19.81
CA SER A 155 -4.53 -10.57 -21.25
C SER A 155 -3.25 -9.99 -21.84
N HIS A 156 -2.39 -9.39 -21.01
CA HIS A 156 -1.01 -9.03 -21.36
C HIS A 156 -0.01 -10.20 -21.24
N GLY A 157 -0.48 -11.44 -21.14
CA GLY A 157 0.35 -12.65 -21.22
C GLY A 157 1.06 -13.04 -19.92
N PHE A 158 0.68 -12.47 -18.78
CA PHE A 158 1.22 -12.93 -17.51
C PHE A 158 0.59 -14.27 -17.10
N SER A 159 1.44 -15.25 -16.81
CA SER A 159 1.00 -16.49 -16.15
C SER A 159 0.57 -16.22 -14.71
N ASP A 160 -0.30 -17.07 -14.16
CA ASP A 160 -0.73 -16.96 -12.75
C ASP A 160 0.47 -17.00 -11.78
N GLU A 161 1.51 -17.77 -12.10
CA GLU A 161 2.75 -17.82 -11.32
C GLU A 161 3.47 -16.46 -11.28
N ARG A 162 3.53 -15.78 -12.43
CA ARG A 162 4.18 -14.48 -12.53
C ARG A 162 3.35 -13.39 -11.84
N ILE A 163 2.02 -13.46 -11.98
CA ILE A 163 1.09 -12.59 -11.25
C ILE A 163 1.27 -12.78 -9.75
N ARG A 164 1.33 -14.03 -9.27
CA ARG A 164 1.58 -14.33 -7.86
C ARG A 164 2.86 -13.66 -7.37
N LYS A 165 3.99 -13.87 -8.05
CA LYS A 165 5.28 -13.24 -7.69
C LYS A 165 5.19 -11.71 -7.67
N LEU A 166 4.53 -11.12 -8.68
CA LEU A 166 4.31 -9.69 -8.77
C LEU A 166 3.48 -9.15 -7.59
N VAL A 167 2.37 -9.81 -7.26
CA VAL A 167 1.46 -9.40 -6.18
C VAL A 167 2.11 -9.60 -4.81
N VAL A 168 2.94 -10.62 -4.61
CA VAL A 168 3.71 -10.77 -3.36
C VAL A 168 4.76 -9.66 -3.21
N PHE A 169 5.44 -9.31 -4.30
CA PHE A 169 6.50 -8.31 -4.27
C PHE A 169 5.98 -6.86 -4.20
N ASN A 170 5.00 -6.54 -5.04
CA ASN A 170 4.32 -5.25 -5.10
C ASN A 170 2.80 -5.48 -5.16
N PRO A 171 2.18 -5.72 -3.99
CA PRO A 171 0.74 -5.90 -3.95
C PRO A 171 -0.03 -4.77 -4.63
N GLY A 172 0.43 -3.53 -4.47
CA GLY A 172 -0.18 -2.27 -4.96
C GLY A 172 -0.76 -2.33 -6.35
N ILE A 173 -0.15 -3.16 -7.20
CA ILE A 173 -0.52 -3.38 -8.58
C ILE A 173 -2.04 -3.57 -8.80
N LEU A 174 -2.70 -4.40 -7.99
CA LEU A 174 -4.12 -4.72 -8.22
C LEU A 174 -5.06 -3.62 -7.74
N GLY A 175 -4.57 -2.64 -6.97
CA GLY A 175 -5.39 -1.57 -6.41
C GLY A 175 -5.46 -0.31 -7.26
N HIS A 176 -4.69 -0.25 -8.35
CA HIS A 176 -4.69 0.90 -9.23
C HIS A 176 -5.99 0.98 -10.04
N ASP A 177 -6.33 2.18 -10.47
CA ASP A 177 -7.38 2.35 -11.48
C ASP A 177 -7.04 1.51 -12.74
N PRO A 178 -7.99 0.70 -13.25
CA PRO A 178 -7.72 -0.17 -14.39
C PRO A 178 -7.31 0.56 -15.67
N LYS A 179 -7.78 1.81 -15.89
CA LYS A 179 -7.34 2.62 -17.04
C LYS A 179 -5.90 3.07 -16.85
N LYS A 180 -5.53 3.49 -15.64
CA LYS A 180 -4.15 3.83 -15.31
C LYS A 180 -3.22 2.63 -15.50
N LEU A 181 -3.57 1.44 -15.01
CA LEU A 181 -2.75 0.25 -15.19
C LEU A 181 -2.58 -0.10 -16.68
N ARG A 182 -3.67 -0.05 -17.45
CA ARG A 182 -3.62 -0.28 -18.91
C ARG A 182 -2.68 0.69 -19.61
N ASN A 183 -2.75 1.98 -19.28
CA ASN A 183 -1.86 2.99 -19.84
C ASN A 183 -0.40 2.68 -19.51
N ILE A 184 -0.11 2.28 -18.27
CA ILE A 184 1.25 1.87 -17.86
C ILE A 184 1.75 0.70 -18.70
N LEU A 185 0.95 -0.36 -18.87
CA LEU A 185 1.34 -1.53 -19.67
C LEU A 185 1.62 -1.14 -21.13
N HIS A 186 0.79 -0.29 -21.74
CA HIS A 186 1.04 0.23 -23.08
C HIS A 186 2.32 1.06 -23.18
N ARG A 187 2.62 1.91 -22.19
CA ARG A 187 3.86 2.72 -22.19
C ARG A 187 5.10 1.84 -22.13
N ILE A 188 5.08 0.79 -21.29
CA ILE A 188 6.20 -0.16 -21.17
C ILE A 188 6.50 -0.84 -22.50
N GLU A 189 5.45 -1.26 -23.21
CA GLU A 189 5.58 -1.96 -24.49
C GLU A 189 5.97 -1.01 -25.62
N ASN A 190 5.27 0.11 -25.76
CA ASN A 190 5.36 0.96 -26.96
C ASN A 190 6.39 2.07 -26.83
N GLU A 191 6.52 2.71 -25.65
CA GLU A 191 7.48 3.81 -25.45
C GLU A 191 8.86 3.27 -25.12
N PHE A 192 8.94 2.27 -24.23
CA PHE A 192 10.22 1.72 -23.79
C PHE A 192 10.65 0.48 -24.58
N GLY A 193 9.75 -0.18 -25.31
CA GLY A 193 10.08 -1.39 -26.06
C GLY A 193 10.51 -2.54 -25.16
N ILE A 194 9.97 -2.62 -23.93
CA ILE A 194 10.33 -3.68 -22.98
C ILE A 194 9.50 -4.93 -23.28
N PRO A 195 10.13 -6.08 -23.58
CA PRO A 195 9.41 -7.32 -23.85
C PRO A 195 8.59 -7.79 -22.66
N ARG A 196 7.37 -8.26 -22.93
CA ARG A 196 6.41 -8.69 -21.90
C ARG A 196 6.98 -9.75 -20.99
N ASP A 197 7.76 -10.70 -21.48
CA ASP A 197 8.35 -11.82 -20.75
C ASP A 197 9.60 -11.44 -19.92
N SER A 198 10.16 -10.25 -20.11
CA SER A 198 11.37 -9.82 -19.41
C SER A 198 11.15 -9.52 -17.92
N PHE A 199 12.21 -9.65 -17.12
CA PHE A 199 12.22 -9.19 -15.72
C PHE A 199 12.10 -7.66 -15.63
N ALA A 200 12.70 -6.94 -16.59
CA ALA A 200 12.60 -5.48 -16.68
C ALA A 200 11.15 -5.01 -16.80
N PHE A 201 10.25 -5.80 -17.40
CA PHE A 201 8.84 -5.44 -17.51
C PHE A 201 8.19 -5.28 -16.13
N VAL A 202 8.42 -6.21 -15.21
CA VAL A 202 7.89 -6.13 -13.84
C VAL A 202 8.45 -4.91 -13.12
N ASP A 203 9.74 -4.67 -13.26
CA ASP A 203 10.41 -3.52 -12.66
C ASP A 203 9.89 -2.18 -13.21
N ALA A 204 9.60 -2.13 -14.52
CA ALA A 204 9.01 -0.96 -15.16
C ALA A 204 7.57 -0.72 -14.69
N ILE A 205 6.78 -1.77 -14.47
CA ILE A 205 5.45 -1.61 -13.86
C ILE A 205 5.58 -1.00 -12.47
N VAL A 206 6.48 -1.53 -11.62
CA VAL A 206 6.69 -0.99 -10.26
C VAL A 206 7.13 0.48 -10.34
N LEU A 207 8.06 0.82 -11.25
CA LEU A 207 8.49 2.19 -11.47
C LEU A 207 7.33 3.14 -11.80
N LEU A 208 6.55 2.81 -12.83
CA LEU A 208 5.50 3.68 -13.37
C LEU A 208 4.24 3.73 -12.51
N THR A 209 4.02 2.72 -11.67
CA THR A 209 2.96 2.75 -10.66
C THR A 209 3.35 3.59 -9.44
N SER A 210 4.64 3.65 -9.12
CA SER A 210 5.15 4.31 -7.91
C SER A 210 5.45 5.80 -8.10
N LEU A 211 5.82 6.22 -9.31
CA LEU A 211 6.19 7.60 -9.60
C LEU A 211 5.05 8.37 -10.28
N SER A 212 4.93 9.65 -9.94
CA SER A 212 4.09 10.57 -10.73
C SER A 212 4.80 10.92 -12.03
N ASP A 213 4.03 11.27 -13.08
CA ASP A 213 4.62 11.72 -14.34
C ASP A 213 5.54 12.93 -14.13
N LYS A 214 5.17 13.86 -13.24
CA LYS A 214 6.00 15.01 -12.88
C LYS A 214 7.36 14.56 -12.31
N THR A 215 7.35 13.62 -11.36
CA THR A 215 8.57 13.09 -10.75
C THR A 215 9.45 12.37 -11.78
N LEU A 216 8.84 11.59 -12.67
CA LEU A 216 9.55 10.90 -13.74
C LEU A 216 10.22 11.90 -14.69
N GLN A 217 9.50 12.95 -15.09
CA GLN A 217 10.04 14.01 -15.93
C GLN A 217 11.19 14.76 -15.27
N THR A 218 11.10 15.09 -13.98
CA THR A 218 12.22 15.69 -13.24
C THR A 218 13.47 14.80 -13.32
N LYS A 219 13.33 13.48 -13.14
CA LYS A 219 14.46 12.55 -13.26
C LYS A 219 15.03 12.48 -14.67
N TYR A 220 14.20 12.57 -15.70
CA TYR A 220 14.69 12.67 -17.09
C TYR A 220 15.48 13.96 -17.32
N GLN A 221 15.02 15.09 -16.80
CA GLN A 221 15.77 16.34 -16.91
C GLN A 221 17.11 16.30 -16.17
N ILE A 222 17.20 15.56 -15.06
CA ILE A 222 18.49 15.27 -14.41
C ILE A 222 19.39 14.51 -15.37
N LEU A 223 18.94 13.38 -15.94
CA LEU A 223 19.79 12.62 -16.87
C LEU A 223 20.24 13.46 -18.07
N LYS A 224 19.34 14.26 -18.64
CA LYS A 224 19.65 15.19 -19.74
C LYS A 224 20.68 16.26 -19.35
N SER A 225 20.65 16.76 -18.11
CA SER A 225 21.66 17.73 -17.64
C SER A 225 23.07 17.13 -17.55
N TYR A 226 23.20 15.81 -17.59
CA TYR A 226 24.47 15.08 -17.66
C TYR A 226 24.78 14.57 -19.09
N GLY A 227 24.15 15.16 -20.11
CA GLY A 227 24.46 14.87 -21.52
C GLY A 227 23.76 13.64 -22.08
N TRP A 228 22.81 13.03 -21.37
CA TRP A 228 22.05 11.89 -21.90
C TRP A 228 21.00 12.34 -22.92
N THR A 229 20.88 11.60 -24.01
CA THR A 229 19.79 11.77 -25.00
C THR A 229 18.52 11.04 -24.57
N ASP A 230 17.39 11.31 -25.24
CA ASP A 230 16.16 10.54 -25.03
C ASP A 230 16.36 9.04 -25.33
N SER A 231 17.22 8.71 -26.32
CA SER A 231 17.57 7.33 -26.66
C SER A 231 18.36 6.63 -25.54
N ASP A 232 19.27 7.34 -24.89
CA ASP A 232 20.05 6.83 -23.75
C ASP A 232 19.15 6.52 -22.56
N ILE A 233 18.19 7.41 -22.28
CA ILE A 233 17.19 7.22 -21.22
C ILE A 233 16.33 6.00 -21.52
N ILE A 234 15.78 5.88 -22.74
CA ILE A 234 14.96 4.73 -23.14
C ILE A 234 15.78 3.43 -23.04
N THR A 235 17.03 3.43 -23.51
CA THR A 235 17.93 2.27 -23.44
C THR A 235 18.19 1.84 -22.01
N THR A 236 18.43 2.81 -21.13
CA THR A 236 18.67 2.55 -19.70
C THR A 236 17.42 2.03 -19.02
N VAL A 237 16.27 2.65 -19.23
CA VAL A 237 15.00 2.19 -18.64
C VAL A 237 14.64 0.81 -19.16
N ARG A 238 14.93 0.50 -20.42
CA ARG A 238 14.70 -0.84 -20.99
C ARG A 238 15.52 -1.92 -20.29
N LYS A 239 16.77 -1.63 -19.94
CA LYS A 239 17.68 -2.59 -19.29
C LYS A 239 17.49 -2.62 -17.77
N LEU A 240 17.33 -1.47 -17.15
CA LEU A 240 17.32 -1.29 -15.70
C LEU A 240 16.32 -0.20 -15.26
N PRO A 241 15.00 -0.44 -15.32
CA PRO A 241 14.00 0.55 -14.91
C PRO A 241 14.18 1.04 -13.47
N LYS A 242 14.68 0.16 -12.59
CA LYS A 242 14.94 0.47 -11.18
C LYS A 242 15.93 1.60 -10.94
N CYS A 243 16.76 1.99 -11.91
CA CYS A 243 17.69 3.11 -11.74
C CYS A 243 16.94 4.41 -11.39
N LEU A 244 15.72 4.59 -11.90
CA LEU A 244 14.88 5.75 -11.65
C LEU A 244 14.11 5.69 -10.33
N MET A 245 14.12 4.54 -9.64
CA MET A 245 13.57 4.42 -8.27
C MET A 245 14.47 5.08 -7.22
N LEU A 246 15.73 5.38 -7.55
CA LEU A 246 16.65 6.09 -6.67
C LEU A 246 16.18 7.53 -6.44
N SER A 247 16.58 8.11 -5.29
CA SER A 247 16.34 9.54 -5.04
C SER A 247 17.10 10.40 -6.06
N GLU A 248 16.61 11.61 -6.32
CA GLU A 248 17.28 12.54 -7.25
C GLU A 248 18.73 12.80 -6.84
N LYS A 249 18.99 12.95 -5.53
CA LYS A 249 20.34 13.06 -4.97
C LYS A 249 21.21 11.84 -5.27
N ALA A 250 20.68 10.63 -5.07
CA ALA A 250 21.43 9.40 -5.34
C ALA A 250 21.74 9.22 -6.83
N ILE A 251 20.82 9.64 -7.71
CA ILE A 251 21.05 9.65 -9.16
C ILE A 251 22.19 10.61 -9.50
N ARG A 252 22.13 11.87 -9.05
CA ARG A 252 23.18 12.87 -9.28
C ARG A 252 24.54 12.40 -8.81
N ASN A 253 24.64 11.94 -7.55
CA ASN A 253 25.90 11.44 -7.00
C ASN A 253 26.52 10.31 -7.84
N ARG A 254 25.70 9.39 -8.37
CA ARG A 254 26.20 8.31 -9.24
C ARG A 254 26.67 8.85 -10.59
N LEU A 255 25.92 9.78 -11.18
CA LEU A 255 26.30 10.39 -12.45
C LEU A 255 27.56 11.24 -12.32
N ASP A 256 27.68 12.04 -11.26
CA ASP A 256 28.89 12.82 -10.95
C ASP A 256 30.11 11.90 -10.86
N PHE A 257 30.01 10.80 -10.14
CA PHE A 257 31.10 9.83 -10.01
C PHE A 257 31.50 9.24 -11.37
N PHE A 258 30.56 8.72 -12.15
CA PHE A 258 30.91 8.06 -13.42
C PHE A 258 31.36 9.05 -14.51
N LEU A 259 30.68 10.19 -14.64
CA LEU A 259 30.88 11.12 -15.76
C LEU A 259 31.95 12.16 -15.46
N ASN A 260 31.99 12.69 -14.22
CA ASN A 260 32.92 13.76 -13.87
C ASN A 260 34.21 13.23 -13.23
N GLU A 261 34.12 12.27 -12.31
CA GLU A 261 35.32 11.74 -11.63
C GLU A 261 36.04 10.68 -12.47
N LEU A 262 35.30 9.74 -13.06
CA LEU A 262 35.87 8.67 -13.89
C LEU A 262 35.95 9.02 -15.39
N GLY A 263 35.40 10.16 -15.81
CA GLY A 263 35.44 10.62 -17.21
C GLY A 263 34.77 9.66 -18.20
N CYS A 264 33.78 8.87 -17.76
CA CYS A 264 33.07 7.97 -18.66
C CYS A 264 32.15 8.76 -19.60
N GLU A 265 32.03 8.30 -20.84
CA GLU A 265 31.08 8.87 -21.80
C GLU A 265 29.62 8.62 -21.36
N PRO A 266 28.70 9.60 -21.48
CA PRO A 266 27.30 9.44 -21.11
C PRO A 266 26.62 8.20 -21.74
N ALA A 267 26.80 8.00 -23.04
CA ALA A 267 26.25 6.85 -23.76
C ALA A 267 26.84 5.52 -23.26
N TYR A 268 28.11 5.51 -22.83
CA TYR A 268 28.72 4.34 -22.22
C TYR A 268 28.00 3.98 -20.91
N VAL A 269 27.81 4.95 -20.01
CA VAL A 269 27.12 4.72 -18.73
C VAL A 269 25.67 4.28 -18.94
N ALA A 270 24.96 4.88 -19.89
CA ALA A 270 23.58 4.51 -20.23
C ALA A 270 23.44 3.09 -20.80
N SER A 271 24.50 2.57 -21.42
CA SER A 271 24.50 1.24 -22.02
C SER A 271 24.75 0.09 -21.02
N ARG A 272 25.20 0.41 -19.81
CA ARG A 272 25.66 -0.55 -18.79
C ARG A 272 24.57 -1.01 -17.83
#